data_AF-A0A9D4DWA9-F1
#
_entry.id   AF-A0A9D4DWA9-F1
#
_cell.length_a   1.000
_cell.length_b   1.000
_cell.length_c   1.000
_cell.angle_alpha   90.00
_cell.angle_beta   90.00
_cell.angle_gamma   90.00
#
_symmetry.space_group_name_H-M   'P 1'
#
loop_
_entity.id
_entity.type
_entity.pdbx_description
1 polymer ?
#
loop_
_entity_poly.entity_id
_entity_poly.type
_entity_poly.pdbx_seq_one_letter_code
_entity_poly.pdbx_strand_id
1 'polypeptide(L)'
;MRFHKIEKDFEEIKHKLIPNDDTPDVLVMDGKLLKLFANTTEQKFETFLKQSKFTTKLEIRDGNLLYMSKEFMRNLFDPTINTIIAHIQEQICRATDAEYMICCILLSGGLSESKYVFSRIENHFSMGSNTNGVIPVIQAPNARNAVVDGALLMGLHPNGIVERVSPYTYGFYSVVPFQEGKHPEDLKQFHEGVAQCKAVFYKLIERNKTVRPRDCFERRSSTDYIESKHQTRITSLWRSFRKDPKYCTQDDECEIVASIEIQPPAEGWPPKLDHIQRLVVIDNEFVVEFENATTGQKYKTRVVNAF
;
A
#
# COMPACT_ATOMS: atom_id res chain seq x y z
N MET A 1 -38.33 11.50 -1.94
CA MET A 1 -38.13 12.06 -3.30
C MET A 1 -36.66 11.81 -3.65
N ARG A 2 -36.36 11.11 -4.75
CA ARG A 2 -34.98 10.76 -5.11
C ARG A 2 -34.32 11.93 -5.85
N PHE A 3 -33.49 12.71 -5.14
CA PHE A 3 -32.62 13.76 -5.72
C PHE A 3 -31.47 13.21 -6.58
N HIS A 4 -31.38 11.88 -6.68
CA HIS A 4 -30.33 11.13 -7.37
C HIS A 4 -30.05 11.58 -8.82
N LYS A 5 -31.06 12.10 -9.54
CA LYS A 5 -30.87 12.58 -10.91
C LYS A 5 -30.00 13.84 -10.95
N ILE A 6 -30.29 14.84 -10.11
CA ILE A 6 -29.52 16.09 -10.06
C ILE A 6 -28.07 15.81 -9.65
N GLU A 7 -27.87 14.93 -8.67
CA GLU A 7 -26.54 14.49 -8.25
C GLU A 7 -25.77 13.87 -9.42
N LYS A 8 -26.39 12.92 -10.14
CA LYS A 8 -25.77 12.27 -11.30
C LYS A 8 -25.47 13.24 -12.44
N ASP A 9 -26.41 14.12 -12.76
CA ASP A 9 -26.22 15.15 -13.80
C ASP A 9 -25.08 16.09 -13.40
N PHE A 10 -24.98 16.46 -12.13
CA PHE A 10 -23.87 17.25 -11.60
C PHE A 10 -22.54 16.48 -11.67
N GLU A 11 -22.49 15.20 -11.30
CA GLU A 11 -21.32 14.34 -11.47
C GLU A 11 -20.80 14.36 -12.91
N GLU A 12 -21.68 14.25 -13.90
CA GLU A 12 -21.28 14.32 -15.31
C GLU A 12 -20.66 15.66 -15.69
N ILE A 13 -21.19 16.77 -15.16
CA ILE A 13 -20.63 18.10 -15.38
C ILE A 13 -19.20 18.18 -14.80
N LYS A 14 -18.97 17.60 -13.61
CA LYS A 14 -17.63 17.57 -12.99
C LYS A 14 -16.59 16.88 -13.87
N HIS A 15 -16.96 15.76 -14.49
CA HIS A 15 -16.06 15.03 -15.39
C HIS A 15 -15.78 15.80 -16.69
N LYS A 16 -16.76 16.58 -17.17
CA LYS A 16 -16.68 17.36 -18.41
C LYS A 16 -16.05 18.73 -18.23
N LEU A 17 -15.56 19.08 -17.05
CA LEU A 17 -14.85 20.35 -16.85
C LEU A 17 -13.56 20.35 -17.68
N ILE A 18 -13.49 21.23 -18.67
CA ILE A 18 -12.36 21.38 -19.59
C ILE A 18 -11.48 22.55 -19.12
N PRO A 19 -10.14 22.40 -19.10
CA PRO A 19 -9.23 23.51 -18.84
C PRO A 19 -9.41 24.64 -19.87
N ASN A 20 -9.41 25.90 -19.43
CA ASN A 20 -9.49 27.10 -20.28
C ASN A 20 -10.77 27.21 -21.14
N ASP A 21 -11.84 26.53 -20.75
CA ASP A 21 -13.18 26.71 -21.29
C ASP A 21 -13.97 27.67 -20.39
N ASP A 22 -14.57 28.71 -20.98
CA ASP A 22 -15.39 29.70 -20.29
C ASP A 22 -16.89 29.55 -20.59
N THR A 23 -17.29 28.57 -21.42
CA THR A 23 -18.70 28.30 -21.72
C THR A 23 -19.44 27.83 -20.46
N PRO A 24 -20.59 28.42 -20.06
CA PRO A 24 -21.27 27.99 -18.84
C PRO A 24 -21.74 26.54 -18.88
N ASP A 25 -21.61 25.85 -17.76
CA ASP A 25 -22.20 24.52 -17.57
C ASP A 25 -23.68 24.63 -17.24
N VAL A 26 -24.50 23.70 -17.74
CA VAL A 26 -25.96 23.72 -17.53
C VAL A 26 -26.40 22.49 -16.75
N LEU A 27 -27.07 22.72 -15.62
CA LEU A 27 -27.70 21.70 -14.79
C LEU A 27 -29.22 21.83 -14.88
N VAL A 28 -29.91 20.74 -15.17
CA VAL A 28 -31.38 20.71 -15.21
C VAL A 28 -31.92 20.50 -13.81
N MET A 29 -32.57 21.52 -13.26
CA MET A 29 -33.20 21.47 -11.94
C MET A 29 -34.54 20.75 -12.01
N ASP A 30 -34.85 19.93 -11.00
CA ASP A 30 -36.17 19.31 -10.88
C ASP A 30 -37.21 20.38 -10.53
N GLY A 31 -38.25 20.52 -11.36
CA GLY A 31 -39.33 21.47 -11.11
C GLY A 31 -40.06 21.24 -9.78
N LYS A 32 -40.10 20.00 -9.25
CA LYS A 32 -40.63 19.73 -7.91
C LYS A 32 -39.74 20.32 -6.82
N LEU A 33 -38.42 20.27 -7.00
CA LEU A 33 -37.47 20.89 -6.07
C LEU A 33 -37.62 22.41 -6.09
N LEU A 34 -37.75 23.02 -7.26
CA LEU A 34 -37.98 24.47 -7.37
C LEU A 34 -39.31 24.91 -6.75
N LYS A 35 -40.38 24.13 -6.94
CA LYS A 35 -41.68 24.37 -6.28
C LYS A 35 -41.59 24.21 -4.76
N LEU A 36 -40.91 23.16 -4.29
CA LEU A 36 -40.69 22.93 -2.87
C LEU A 36 -39.90 24.09 -2.25
N PHE A 37 -38.81 24.51 -2.90
CA PHE A 37 -38.03 25.67 -2.48
C PHE A 37 -38.90 26.92 -2.37
N ALA A 38 -39.72 27.21 -3.38
CA ALA A 38 -40.61 28.37 -3.38
C ALA A 38 -41.66 28.31 -2.26
N ASN A 39 -42.23 27.14 -1.98
CA ASN A 39 -43.19 26.96 -0.90
C ASN A 39 -42.56 27.06 0.50
N THR A 40 -41.31 26.62 0.66
CA THR A 40 -40.62 26.62 1.95
C THR A 40 -39.99 27.97 2.28
N THR A 41 -39.47 28.68 1.29
CA THR A 41 -38.78 29.98 1.48
C THR A 41 -39.67 31.18 1.21
N GLU A 42 -40.90 30.95 0.72
CA GLU A 42 -41.82 31.98 0.22
C GLU A 42 -41.19 32.87 -0.89
N GLN A 43 -40.15 32.38 -1.56
CA GLN A 43 -39.39 33.12 -2.56
C GLN A 43 -39.07 32.26 -3.79
N LYS A 44 -39.15 32.86 -4.99
CA LYS A 44 -38.68 32.21 -6.22
C LYS A 44 -37.16 32.01 -6.18
N PHE A 45 -36.69 30.85 -6.64
CA PHE A 45 -35.26 30.52 -6.70
C PHE A 45 -34.43 31.54 -7.50
N GLU A 46 -34.99 32.08 -8.59
CA GLU A 46 -34.34 33.11 -9.41
C GLU A 46 -34.08 34.40 -8.61
N THR A 47 -35.06 34.83 -7.80
CA THR A 47 -34.92 36.00 -6.93
C THR A 47 -33.90 35.75 -5.83
N PHE A 48 -33.91 34.55 -5.26
CA PHE A 48 -32.91 34.12 -4.28
C PHE A 48 -31.48 34.17 -4.86
N LEU A 49 -31.26 33.63 -6.06
CA LEU A 49 -29.95 33.68 -6.73
C LEU A 49 -29.49 35.12 -6.94
N LYS A 50 -30.39 36.03 -7.35
CA LYS A 50 -30.07 37.45 -7.56
C LYS A 50 -29.64 38.18 -6.29
N GLN A 51 -30.17 37.78 -5.13
CA GLN A 51 -29.80 38.33 -3.83
C GLN A 51 -28.55 37.66 -3.23
N SER A 52 -28.16 36.50 -3.77
CA SER A 52 -27.01 35.75 -3.29
C SER A 52 -25.69 36.37 -3.76
N LYS A 53 -24.60 35.99 -3.09
CA LYS A 53 -23.22 36.28 -3.52
C LYS A 53 -22.84 35.66 -4.87
N PHE A 54 -23.69 34.81 -5.45
CA PHE A 54 -23.47 34.11 -6.71
C PHE A 54 -24.25 34.70 -7.89
N THR A 55 -24.89 35.86 -7.73
CA THR A 55 -25.72 36.52 -8.76
C THR A 55 -25.05 36.68 -10.13
N THR A 56 -23.72 36.84 -10.18
CA THR A 56 -22.94 36.96 -11.43
C THR A 56 -22.42 35.62 -11.97
N LYS A 57 -22.58 34.55 -11.19
CA LYS A 57 -21.96 33.24 -11.39
C LYS A 57 -22.98 32.12 -11.65
N LEU A 58 -24.19 32.30 -11.14
CA LEU A 58 -25.30 31.36 -11.25
C LEU A 58 -26.52 32.10 -11.82
N GLU A 59 -27.12 31.53 -12.84
CA GLU A 59 -28.34 32.06 -13.44
C GLU A 59 -29.29 30.93 -13.76
N ILE A 60 -30.57 31.09 -13.46
CA ILE A 60 -31.60 30.14 -13.89
C ILE A 60 -32.37 30.74 -15.07
N ARG A 61 -32.49 29.99 -16.17
CA ARG A 61 -33.26 30.35 -17.36
C ARG A 61 -34.26 29.25 -17.70
N ASP A 62 -35.24 29.59 -18.52
CA ASP A 62 -36.27 28.65 -19.02
C ASP A 62 -36.99 27.87 -17.90
N GLY A 63 -37.09 28.49 -16.72
CA GLY A 63 -37.79 27.97 -15.54
C GLY A 63 -37.06 26.86 -14.77
N ASN A 64 -36.08 26.17 -15.35
CA ASN A 64 -35.38 25.07 -14.67
C ASN A 64 -33.93 24.81 -15.11
N LEU A 65 -33.36 25.58 -16.02
CA LEU A 65 -31.98 25.40 -16.47
C LEU A 65 -31.05 26.29 -15.65
N LEU A 66 -30.25 25.69 -14.76
CA LEU A 66 -29.25 26.40 -13.97
C LEU A 66 -27.93 26.48 -14.73
N TYR A 67 -27.60 27.68 -15.21
CA TYR A 67 -26.32 28.02 -15.81
C TYR A 67 -25.32 28.35 -14.71
N MET A 68 -24.16 27.71 -14.77
CA MET A 68 -23.06 27.87 -13.83
C MET A 68 -21.84 28.33 -14.60
N SER A 69 -21.27 29.48 -14.23
CA SER A 69 -20.06 29.96 -14.87
C SER A 69 -18.90 28.98 -14.62
N LYS A 70 -17.96 28.89 -15.56
CA LYS A 70 -16.76 28.06 -15.38
C LYS A 70 -15.90 28.55 -14.23
N GLU A 71 -15.91 29.85 -13.95
CA GLU A 71 -15.27 30.41 -12.75
C GLU A 71 -15.92 29.89 -11.46
N PHE A 72 -17.25 29.78 -11.42
CA PHE A 72 -17.94 29.18 -10.28
C PHE A 72 -17.55 27.71 -10.10
N MET A 73 -17.58 26.93 -11.19
CA MET A 73 -17.20 25.52 -11.15
C MET A 73 -15.75 25.34 -10.70
N ARG A 74 -14.82 26.12 -11.24
CA ARG A 74 -13.41 26.12 -10.78
C ARG A 74 -13.30 26.43 -9.30
N ASN A 75 -13.90 27.53 -8.83
CA ASN A 75 -13.89 27.90 -7.41
C ASN A 75 -14.50 26.82 -6.49
N LEU A 76 -15.45 26.04 -7.00
CA LEU A 76 -16.07 24.94 -6.26
C LEU A 76 -15.12 23.74 -6.13
N PHE A 77 -14.31 23.42 -7.15
CA PHE A 77 -13.41 22.25 -7.15
C PHE A 77 -11.98 22.53 -6.70
N ASP A 78 -11.50 23.76 -6.90
CA ASP A 78 -10.12 24.15 -6.64
C ASP A 78 -9.67 23.85 -5.21
N PRO A 79 -10.48 24.07 -4.15
CA PRO A 79 -10.09 23.71 -2.79
C PRO A 79 -9.78 22.21 -2.66
N THR A 80 -10.64 21.35 -3.22
CA THR A 80 -10.44 19.89 -3.18
C THR A 80 -9.22 19.47 -4.00
N ILE A 81 -9.03 20.05 -5.18
CA ILE A 81 -7.87 19.74 -6.04
C ILE A 81 -6.57 20.19 -5.37
N ASN A 82 -6.55 21.36 -4.73
CA ASN A 82 -5.39 21.85 -4.00
C ASN A 82 -5.02 20.92 -2.83
N THR A 83 -6.02 20.40 -2.10
CA THR A 83 -5.79 19.41 -1.05
C THR A 83 -5.20 18.12 -1.62
N ILE A 84 -5.68 17.63 -2.76
CA ILE A 84 -5.12 16.45 -3.44
C ILE A 84 -3.65 16.70 -3.81
N ILE A 85 -3.35 17.85 -4.42
CA ILE A 85 -1.98 18.22 -4.80
C ILE A 85 -1.07 18.27 -3.57
N ALA A 86 -1.54 18.87 -2.47
CA ALA A 86 -0.77 18.94 -1.23
C ALA A 86 -0.46 17.54 -0.66
N HIS A 87 -1.43 16.62 -0.67
CA HIS A 87 -1.20 15.25 -0.23
C HIS A 87 -0.23 14.49 -1.14
N ILE A 88 -0.34 14.65 -2.47
CA ILE A 88 0.63 14.06 -3.40
C ILE A 88 2.04 14.58 -3.10
N GLN A 89 2.20 15.89 -2.89
CA GLN A 89 3.49 16.49 -2.54
C GLN A 89 4.06 15.92 -1.23
N GLU A 90 3.21 15.74 -0.21
CA GLU A 90 3.63 15.14 1.06
C GLU A 90 4.15 13.72 0.88
N GLN A 91 3.46 12.89 0.08
CA GLN A 91 3.91 11.54 -0.21
C GLN A 91 5.22 11.52 -1.00
N ILE A 92 5.40 12.46 -1.94
CA ILE A 92 6.65 12.61 -2.68
C ILE A 92 7.79 12.95 -1.72
N CYS A 93 7.61 13.92 -0.81
CA CYS A 93 8.64 14.27 0.17
C CYS A 93 9.02 13.07 1.05
N ARG A 94 8.04 12.33 1.58
CA ARG A 94 8.30 11.11 2.38
C ARG A 94 9.06 10.04 1.61
N ALA A 95 8.73 9.86 0.33
CA ALA A 95 9.45 8.92 -0.53
C ALA A 95 10.89 9.37 -0.77
N THR A 96 11.11 10.65 -1.07
CA THR A 96 12.45 11.23 -1.25
C THR A 96 13.29 11.13 0.02
N ASP A 97 12.73 11.44 1.19
CA ASP A 97 13.41 11.32 2.49
C ASP A 97 13.83 9.87 2.80
N ALA A 98 13.06 8.91 2.27
CA ALA A 98 13.35 7.48 2.35
C ALA A 98 14.19 6.97 1.15
N GLU A 99 14.80 7.87 0.38
CA GLU A 99 15.67 7.58 -0.77
C GLU A 99 14.97 6.81 -1.91
N TYR A 100 13.64 6.88 -2.01
CA TYR A 100 12.88 6.33 -3.12
C TYR A 100 12.77 7.33 -4.28
N MET A 101 13.04 6.87 -5.50
CA MET A 101 12.84 7.65 -6.72
C MET A 101 11.42 7.45 -7.26
N ILE A 102 10.69 8.55 -7.48
CA ILE A 102 9.35 8.52 -8.08
C ILE A 102 9.46 8.70 -9.59
N CYS A 103 9.12 7.65 -10.34
CA CYS A 103 9.20 7.67 -11.80
C CYS A 103 8.02 8.38 -12.46
N CYS A 104 6.82 8.31 -11.87
CA CYS A 104 5.60 8.95 -12.40
C CYS A 104 4.48 8.99 -11.35
N ILE A 105 3.45 9.79 -11.63
CA ILE A 105 2.16 9.79 -10.92
C ILE A 105 1.11 9.23 -11.87
N LEU A 106 0.50 8.09 -11.52
CA LEU A 106 -0.56 7.47 -12.30
C LEU A 106 -1.94 7.80 -11.69
N LEU A 107 -2.77 8.51 -12.45
CA LEU A 107 -4.12 8.86 -12.02
C LEU A 107 -5.12 7.75 -12.41
N SER A 108 -5.82 7.22 -11.40
CA SER A 108 -6.87 6.21 -11.53
C SER A 108 -8.11 6.59 -10.70
N GLY A 109 -9.24 5.93 -10.94
CA GLY A 109 -10.54 6.24 -10.37
C GLY A 109 -11.37 7.23 -11.20
N GLY A 110 -12.64 7.41 -10.84
CA GLY A 110 -13.57 8.24 -11.60
C GLY A 110 -13.17 9.72 -11.65
N LEU A 111 -12.71 10.29 -10.53
CA LEU A 111 -12.29 11.70 -10.49
C LEU A 111 -11.14 11.99 -11.47
N SER A 112 -10.27 11.01 -11.65
CA SER A 112 -9.12 11.06 -12.56
C SER A 112 -9.51 11.09 -14.04
N GLU A 113 -10.78 10.89 -14.41
CA GLU A 113 -11.26 11.12 -15.78
C GLU A 113 -11.43 12.61 -16.11
N SER A 114 -11.52 13.47 -15.11
CA SER A 114 -11.66 14.91 -15.31
C SER A 114 -10.39 15.51 -15.92
N LYS A 115 -10.51 16.09 -17.12
CA LYS A 115 -9.40 16.79 -17.78
C LYS A 115 -8.90 17.99 -16.96
N TYR A 116 -9.79 18.65 -16.22
CA TYR A 116 -9.42 19.72 -15.31
C TYR A 116 -8.57 19.24 -14.13
N VAL A 117 -8.94 18.12 -13.50
CA VAL A 117 -8.13 17.53 -12.43
C VAL A 117 -6.76 17.11 -12.96
N PHE A 118 -6.72 16.41 -14.10
CA PHE A 118 -5.47 15.99 -14.72
C PHE A 118 -4.55 17.18 -15.00
N SER A 119 -5.04 18.22 -15.69
CA SER A 119 -4.20 19.38 -16.04
C SER A 119 -3.68 20.13 -14.82
N ARG A 120 -4.47 20.22 -13.74
CA ARG A 120 -4.04 20.87 -12.51
C ARG A 120 -2.92 20.12 -11.81
N ILE A 121 -2.99 18.79 -11.80
CA ILE A 121 -1.94 17.93 -11.24
C ILE A 121 -0.70 17.95 -12.15
N GLU A 122 -0.88 17.79 -13.47
CA GLU A 122 0.20 17.83 -14.47
C GLU A 122 0.96 19.16 -14.44
N ASN A 123 0.27 20.30 -14.41
CA ASN A 123 0.90 21.61 -14.33
C ASN A 123 1.75 21.77 -13.05
N HIS A 124 1.32 21.16 -11.94
CA HIS A 124 2.04 21.27 -10.67
C HIS A 124 3.31 20.38 -10.63
N PHE A 125 3.22 19.15 -11.15
CA PHE A 125 4.29 18.15 -11.00
C PHE A 125 5.16 17.97 -12.24
N SER A 126 4.64 18.21 -13.45
CA SER A 126 5.37 18.00 -14.71
C SER A 126 5.90 19.29 -15.34
N MET A 127 5.36 20.46 -15.00
CA MET A 127 5.73 21.74 -15.66
C MET A 127 6.63 22.67 -14.82
N GLY A 128 7.26 22.17 -13.75
CA GLY A 128 8.44 22.81 -13.16
C GLY A 128 8.24 23.72 -11.94
N SER A 129 7.13 23.61 -11.19
CA SER A 129 6.96 24.36 -9.93
C SER A 129 7.45 23.64 -8.66
N ASN A 130 7.96 22.41 -8.77
CA ASN A 130 8.34 21.59 -7.62
C ASN A 130 9.87 21.57 -7.42
N THR A 131 10.30 21.63 -6.17
CA THR A 131 11.69 21.42 -5.73
C THR A 131 12.23 20.03 -6.05
N ASN A 132 11.35 19.06 -6.32
CA ASN A 132 11.69 17.65 -6.48
C ASN A 132 11.86 17.20 -7.94
N GLY A 133 11.95 18.16 -8.87
CA GLY A 133 12.12 17.89 -10.30
C GLY A 133 10.80 17.67 -11.06
N VAL A 134 10.92 17.31 -12.34
CA VAL A 134 9.79 17.05 -13.24
C VAL A 134 9.35 15.59 -13.08
N ILE A 135 8.13 15.38 -12.58
CA ILE A 135 7.52 14.05 -12.44
C ILE A 135 6.42 13.91 -13.50
N PRO A 136 6.52 12.96 -14.44
CA PRO A 136 5.46 12.69 -15.41
C PRO A 136 4.14 12.31 -14.73
N VAL A 137 3.05 12.96 -15.13
CA VAL A 137 1.69 12.61 -14.71
C VAL A 137 1.00 11.87 -15.85
N ILE A 138 0.45 10.68 -15.56
CA ILE A 138 -0.17 9.80 -16.55
C ILE A 138 -1.64 9.64 -16.20
N GLN A 139 -2.53 9.97 -17.13
CA GLN A 139 -3.95 9.66 -17.05
C GLN A 139 -4.22 8.32 -17.74
N ALA A 140 -4.72 7.33 -16.99
CA ALA A 140 -5.11 6.06 -17.59
C ALA A 140 -6.28 6.27 -18.58
N PRO A 141 -6.26 5.65 -19.78
CA PRO A 141 -7.32 5.83 -20.79
C PRO A 141 -8.74 5.56 -20.28
N ASN A 142 -8.88 4.57 -19.40
CA ASN A 142 -10.11 4.26 -18.66
C ASN A 142 -9.87 4.40 -17.16
N ALA A 143 -9.53 5.60 -16.69
CA ALA A 143 -9.12 5.82 -15.30
C ALA A 143 -10.11 5.22 -14.28
N ARG A 144 -11.42 5.32 -14.52
CA ARG A 144 -12.47 4.72 -13.67
C ARG A 144 -12.35 3.21 -13.51
N ASN A 145 -11.97 2.49 -14.56
CA ASN A 145 -11.88 1.03 -14.56
C ASN A 145 -10.45 0.52 -14.39
N ALA A 146 -9.43 1.38 -14.41
CA ALA A 146 -8.02 1.00 -14.44
C ALA A 146 -7.63 -0.05 -13.38
N VAL A 147 -8.20 0.03 -12.17
CA VAL A 147 -7.96 -0.95 -11.10
C VAL A 147 -8.56 -2.31 -11.43
N VAL A 148 -9.81 -2.35 -11.91
CA VAL A 148 -10.51 -3.59 -12.27
C VAL A 148 -9.90 -4.21 -13.52
N ASP A 149 -9.54 -3.40 -14.51
CA ASP A 149 -8.85 -3.84 -15.72
C ASP A 149 -7.49 -4.45 -15.36
N GLY A 150 -6.73 -3.82 -14.45
CA GLY A 150 -5.49 -4.37 -13.92
C GLY A 150 -5.69 -5.70 -13.18
N ALA A 151 -6.73 -5.82 -12.36
CA ALA A 151 -7.06 -7.06 -11.66
C ALA A 151 -7.44 -8.20 -12.63
N LEU A 152 -8.20 -7.88 -13.69
CA LEU A 152 -8.54 -8.83 -14.74
C LEU A 152 -7.28 -9.31 -15.47
N LEU A 153 -6.39 -8.39 -15.86
CA LEU A 153 -5.12 -8.72 -16.50
C LEU A 153 -4.25 -9.62 -15.60
N MET A 154 -4.20 -9.34 -14.30
CA MET A 154 -3.48 -10.18 -13.33
C MET A 154 -4.09 -11.59 -13.25
N GLY A 155 -5.42 -11.72 -13.30
CA GLY A 155 -6.10 -13.02 -13.32
C GLY A 155 -5.89 -13.81 -14.63
N LEU A 156 -5.85 -13.12 -15.77
CA LEU A 156 -5.57 -13.73 -17.08
C LEU A 156 -4.09 -14.12 -17.23
N HIS A 157 -3.19 -13.41 -16.55
CA HIS A 157 -1.76 -13.64 -16.56
C HIS A 157 -1.23 -13.88 -15.13
N PRO A 158 -1.49 -15.05 -14.53
CA PRO A 158 -1.11 -15.33 -13.15
C PRO A 158 0.41 -15.27 -12.91
N ASN A 159 1.22 -15.48 -13.95
CA ASN A 159 2.68 -15.32 -13.91
C ASN A 159 3.16 -13.92 -14.32
N GLY A 160 2.28 -12.92 -14.36
CA GLY A 160 2.58 -11.57 -14.84
C GLY A 160 3.55 -10.79 -13.95
N ILE A 161 3.72 -11.20 -12.70
CA ILE A 161 4.64 -10.54 -11.78
C ILE A 161 5.99 -11.26 -11.79
N VAL A 162 6.95 -10.64 -12.49
CA VAL A 162 8.27 -11.21 -12.73
C VAL A 162 9.24 -10.99 -11.57
N GLU A 163 9.08 -9.91 -10.81
CA GLU A 163 9.91 -9.57 -9.67
C GLU A 163 9.19 -8.63 -8.70
N ARG A 164 9.66 -8.60 -7.45
CA ARG A 164 9.22 -7.69 -6.39
C ARG A 164 10.43 -7.20 -5.62
N VAL A 165 10.31 -6.02 -5.02
CA VAL A 165 11.29 -5.49 -4.09
C VAL A 165 10.79 -5.81 -2.68
N SER A 166 11.60 -6.53 -1.89
CA SER A 166 11.19 -6.91 -0.53
C SER A 166 11.12 -5.67 0.37
N PRO A 167 9.96 -5.35 0.96
CA PRO A 167 9.84 -4.18 1.84
C PRO A 167 10.46 -4.42 3.22
N TYR A 168 10.90 -5.63 3.57
CA TYR A 168 11.47 -5.92 4.88
C TYR A 168 12.69 -6.80 4.77
N THR A 169 13.51 -6.79 5.82
CA THR A 169 14.57 -7.77 5.96
C THR A 169 13.99 -9.01 6.62
N TYR A 170 14.05 -10.17 5.95
CA TYR A 170 13.51 -11.43 6.44
C TYR A 170 14.63 -12.38 6.89
N GLY A 171 14.37 -13.10 7.96
CA GLY A 171 15.34 -14.02 8.52
C GLY A 171 14.77 -14.95 9.58
N PHE A 172 15.62 -15.84 10.07
CA PHE A 172 15.27 -16.80 11.13
C PHE A 172 15.94 -16.45 12.45
N TYR A 173 15.21 -16.69 13.53
CA TYR A 173 15.77 -16.67 14.88
C TYR A 173 16.87 -17.73 15.01
N SER A 174 17.98 -17.35 15.64
CA SER A 174 19.14 -18.22 15.83
C SER A 174 19.70 -18.13 17.23
N VAL A 175 20.31 -19.24 17.64
CA VAL A 175 21.17 -19.32 18.80
C VAL A 175 22.57 -19.66 18.30
N VAL A 176 23.57 -18.93 18.76
CA VAL A 176 24.98 -19.10 18.36
C VAL A 176 25.87 -19.10 19.59
N PRO A 177 27.11 -19.63 19.52
CA PRO A 177 28.07 -19.50 20.62
C PRO A 177 28.26 -18.04 21.04
N PHE A 178 28.24 -17.77 22.35
CA PHE A 178 28.40 -16.42 22.87
C PHE A 178 29.84 -15.93 22.66
N GLN A 179 30.01 -14.67 22.27
CA GLN A 179 31.30 -14.03 22.08
C GLN A 179 31.34 -12.79 22.96
N GLU A 180 32.19 -12.84 23.99
CA GLU A 180 32.37 -11.74 24.92
C GLU A 180 32.88 -10.48 24.19
N GLY A 181 32.32 -9.32 24.56
CA GLY A 181 32.60 -8.04 23.89
C GLY A 181 31.91 -7.83 22.54
N LYS A 182 31.27 -8.86 21.96
CA LYS A 182 30.52 -8.74 20.69
C LYS A 182 29.01 -8.89 20.88
N HIS A 183 28.59 -9.89 21.66
CA HIS A 183 27.17 -10.15 21.90
C HIS A 183 26.69 -9.42 23.17
N PRO A 184 25.46 -8.88 23.18
CA PRO A 184 24.85 -8.28 24.36
C PRO A 184 24.75 -9.30 25.50
N GLU A 185 25.16 -8.91 26.70
CA GLU A 185 25.15 -9.79 27.88
C GLU A 185 23.72 -10.19 28.31
N ASP A 186 22.71 -9.36 28.06
CA ASP A 186 21.29 -9.67 28.32
C ASP A 186 20.72 -10.76 27.40
N LEU A 187 21.37 -10.99 26.24
CA LEU A 187 21.06 -12.09 25.33
C LEU A 187 21.89 -13.35 25.60
N LYS A 188 22.79 -13.33 26.59
CA LYS A 188 23.58 -14.48 26.99
C LYS A 188 22.71 -15.49 27.74
N GLN A 189 22.87 -16.76 27.39
CA GLN A 189 22.25 -17.88 28.08
C GLN A 189 23.25 -19.02 28.18
N PHE A 190 23.27 -19.71 29.32
CA PHE A 190 24.05 -20.92 29.48
C PHE A 190 23.17 -22.13 29.16
N HIS A 191 23.68 -23.01 28.31
CA HIS A 191 23.11 -24.33 28.05
C HIS A 191 24.23 -25.36 28.18
N GLU A 192 24.09 -26.32 29.09
CA GLU A 192 25.12 -27.34 29.39
C GLU A 192 26.51 -26.75 29.71
N GLY A 193 26.56 -25.62 30.41
CA GLY A 193 27.80 -24.92 30.75
C GLY A 193 28.44 -24.16 29.58
N VAL A 194 27.85 -24.21 28.38
CA VAL A 194 28.28 -23.44 27.21
C VAL A 194 27.49 -22.14 27.13
N ALA A 195 28.20 -21.02 27.07
CA ALA A 195 27.58 -19.72 26.86
C ALA A 195 27.12 -19.57 25.39
N GLN A 196 25.85 -19.22 25.20
CA GLN A 196 25.21 -18.99 23.92
C GLN A 196 24.58 -17.59 23.88
N CYS A 197 24.53 -16.98 22.70
CA CYS A 197 23.73 -15.78 22.45
C CYS A 197 22.41 -16.21 21.83
N LYS A 198 21.31 -15.93 22.53
CA LYS A 198 19.96 -16.13 22.02
C LYS A 198 19.56 -14.97 21.09
N ALA A 199 18.50 -15.17 20.31
CA ALA A 199 17.89 -14.14 19.48
C ALA A 199 18.77 -13.51 18.38
N VAL A 200 19.78 -14.21 17.85
CA VAL A 200 20.53 -13.70 16.70
C VAL A 200 19.66 -13.75 15.43
N PHE A 201 19.62 -12.66 14.68
CA PHE A 201 18.87 -12.57 13.44
C PHE A 201 19.69 -13.14 12.27
N TYR A 202 19.30 -14.29 11.74
CA TYR A 202 19.93 -14.84 10.54
C TYR A 202 19.21 -14.34 9.29
N LYS A 203 19.80 -13.35 8.63
CA LYS A 203 19.25 -12.69 7.44
C LYS A 203 19.27 -13.62 6.21
N LEU A 204 18.15 -13.70 5.50
CA LEU A 204 18.01 -14.40 4.21
C LEU A 204 17.70 -13.44 3.06
N ILE A 205 16.78 -12.51 3.28
CA ILE A 205 16.39 -11.48 2.33
C ILE A 205 16.61 -10.14 3.02
N GLU A 206 17.30 -9.22 2.37
CA GLU A 206 17.49 -7.85 2.86
C GLU A 206 16.37 -6.96 2.31
N ARG A 207 15.91 -5.98 3.11
CA ARG A 207 14.98 -4.95 2.61
C ARG A 207 15.56 -4.29 1.35
N ASN A 208 14.69 -3.96 0.40
CA ASN A 208 15.00 -3.44 -0.93
C ASN A 208 15.68 -4.45 -1.88
N LYS A 209 15.84 -5.71 -1.49
CA LYS A 209 16.30 -6.77 -2.40
C LYS A 209 15.20 -7.17 -3.38
N THR A 210 15.53 -7.22 -4.67
CA THR A 210 14.65 -7.79 -5.69
C THR A 210 14.58 -9.30 -5.55
N VAL A 211 13.38 -9.86 -5.53
CA VAL A 211 13.08 -11.29 -5.48
C VAL A 211 12.11 -11.68 -6.58
N ARG A 212 12.21 -12.92 -7.06
CA ARG A 212 11.42 -13.46 -8.16
C ARG A 212 10.60 -14.66 -7.72
N PRO A 213 9.45 -14.95 -8.35
CA PRO A 213 8.74 -16.19 -8.10
C PRO A 213 9.70 -17.39 -8.24
N ARG A 214 9.62 -18.33 -7.30
CA ARG A 214 10.47 -19.52 -7.14
C ARG A 214 11.88 -19.27 -6.62
N ASP A 215 12.27 -18.04 -6.32
CA ASP A 215 13.49 -17.80 -5.55
C ASP A 215 13.41 -18.56 -4.22
N CYS A 216 14.51 -19.21 -3.86
CA CYS A 216 14.59 -20.04 -2.68
C CYS A 216 15.82 -19.64 -1.87
N PHE A 217 15.59 -19.07 -0.70
CA PHE A 217 16.64 -18.69 0.24
C PHE A 217 16.70 -19.76 1.31
N GLU A 218 17.82 -20.47 1.41
CA GLU A 218 17.99 -21.55 2.38
C GLU A 218 19.11 -21.29 3.38
N ARG A 219 18.94 -21.85 4.57
CA ARG A 219 19.98 -21.98 5.59
C ARG A 219 20.01 -23.42 6.06
N ARG A 220 21.22 -23.95 6.20
CA ARG A 220 21.49 -25.22 6.87
C ARG A 220 21.99 -24.94 8.28
N SER A 221 21.45 -25.64 9.25
CA SER A 221 21.84 -25.50 10.65
C SER A 221 21.75 -26.84 11.36
N SER A 222 22.49 -26.95 12.45
CA SER A 222 22.37 -28.05 13.40
C SER A 222 21.91 -27.49 14.74
N THR A 223 21.06 -28.23 15.45
CA THR A 223 20.65 -27.90 16.81
C THR A 223 20.92 -29.12 17.70
N ASP A 224 21.33 -28.89 18.94
CA ASP A 224 21.53 -29.96 19.93
C ASP A 224 20.26 -30.14 20.81
N TYR A 225 19.96 -31.38 21.19
CA TYR A 225 18.68 -31.80 21.81
C TYR A 225 18.85 -32.68 23.05
N ILE A 226 20.04 -32.72 23.65
CA ILE A 226 20.40 -33.66 24.70
C ILE A 226 19.41 -33.62 25.88
N GLU A 227 18.97 -32.44 26.32
CA GLU A 227 18.03 -32.28 27.46
C GLU A 227 16.55 -32.01 27.06
N SER A 228 16.28 -31.78 25.77
CA SER A 228 14.94 -31.39 25.25
C SER A 228 14.38 -32.40 24.24
N LYS A 229 14.72 -33.68 24.44
CA LYS A 229 14.42 -34.77 23.52
C LYS A 229 12.94 -34.88 23.14
N HIS A 230 12.04 -34.58 24.06
CA HIS A 230 10.58 -34.66 23.85
C HIS A 230 9.89 -33.29 23.79
N GLN A 231 10.64 -32.20 23.61
CA GLN A 231 10.05 -30.87 23.51
C GLN A 231 9.63 -30.55 22.08
N THR A 232 8.43 -29.99 21.93
CA THR A 232 7.97 -29.38 20.68
C THR A 232 8.92 -28.28 20.27
N ARG A 233 9.30 -28.24 18.99
CA ARG A 233 10.15 -27.19 18.43
C ARG A 233 9.32 -26.17 17.70
N ILE A 234 9.76 -24.93 17.77
CA ILE A 234 9.18 -23.82 17.02
C ILE A 234 10.29 -23.21 16.17
N THR A 235 10.06 -23.17 14.87
CA THR A 235 10.89 -22.37 13.95
C THR A 235 10.04 -21.20 13.48
N SER A 236 10.57 -19.99 13.62
CA SER A 236 9.84 -18.76 13.32
C SER A 236 10.59 -17.94 12.29
N LEU A 237 9.86 -17.49 11.26
CA LEU A 237 10.31 -16.44 10.36
C LEU A 237 10.03 -15.08 11.01
N TRP A 238 11.05 -14.23 10.99
CA TRP A 238 10.99 -12.86 11.47
C TRP A 238 11.17 -11.89 10.30
N ARG A 239 10.57 -10.72 10.42
CA ARG A 239 10.86 -9.57 9.56
C ARG A 239 11.35 -8.39 10.40
N SER A 240 12.15 -7.52 9.80
CA SER A 240 12.60 -6.25 10.36
C SER A 240 12.42 -5.12 9.36
N PHE A 241 12.09 -3.93 9.87
CA PHE A 241 12.04 -2.69 9.09
C PHE A 241 13.45 -2.14 8.82
N ARG A 242 14.46 -2.56 9.59
CA ARG A 242 15.86 -2.18 9.40
C ARG A 242 16.48 -2.99 8.25
N LYS A 243 17.45 -2.38 7.57
CA LYS A 243 18.22 -3.06 6.51
C LYS A 243 19.11 -4.19 7.04
N ASP A 244 19.71 -4.01 8.22
CA ASP A 244 20.67 -4.96 8.78
C ASP A 244 20.43 -5.21 10.28
N PRO A 245 19.29 -5.84 10.65
CA PRO A 245 19.01 -6.22 12.04
C PRO A 245 20.06 -7.22 12.53
N LYS A 246 20.46 -7.10 13.79
CA LYS A 246 21.43 -8.03 14.40
C LYS A 246 20.73 -9.08 15.25
N TYR A 247 19.64 -8.71 15.89
CA TYR A 247 18.89 -9.54 16.82
C TYR A 247 17.39 -9.52 16.53
N CYS A 248 16.68 -10.56 16.92
CA CYS A 248 15.23 -10.65 16.86
C CYS A 248 14.60 -9.92 18.06
N THR A 249 14.80 -8.61 18.14
CA THR A 249 14.35 -7.76 19.27
C THR A 249 13.56 -6.54 18.78
N GLN A 250 12.90 -5.86 19.72
CA GLN A 250 12.18 -4.63 19.43
C GLN A 250 13.10 -3.49 18.98
N ASP A 251 14.32 -3.40 19.55
CA ASP A 251 15.33 -2.40 19.17
C ASP A 251 15.78 -2.55 17.71
N ASP A 252 15.80 -3.79 17.23
CA ASP A 252 16.05 -4.11 15.81
C ASP A 252 14.75 -4.10 14.98
N GLU A 253 13.65 -3.57 15.51
CA GLU A 253 12.33 -3.46 14.86
C GLU A 253 11.85 -4.80 14.28
N CYS A 254 12.08 -5.90 15.00
CA CYS A 254 11.77 -7.24 14.55
C CYS A 254 10.40 -7.73 15.05
N GLU A 255 9.69 -8.44 14.17
CA GLU A 255 8.45 -9.14 14.52
C GLU A 255 8.35 -10.52 13.87
N ILE A 256 7.64 -11.44 14.52
CA ILE A 256 7.36 -12.77 13.98
C ILE A 256 6.24 -12.67 12.95
N VAL A 257 6.47 -13.22 11.77
CA VAL A 257 5.48 -13.25 10.68
C VAL A 257 4.92 -14.64 10.41
N ALA A 258 5.65 -15.68 10.80
CA ALA A 258 5.16 -17.05 10.75
C ALA A 258 5.94 -17.96 11.70
N SER A 259 5.30 -19.01 12.17
CA SER A 259 5.91 -20.08 12.95
C SER A 259 5.45 -21.45 12.47
N ILE A 260 6.31 -22.44 12.66
CA ILE A 260 5.99 -23.85 12.46
C ILE A 260 6.28 -24.57 13.76
N GLU A 261 5.26 -25.20 14.32
CA GLU A 261 5.39 -26.09 15.46
C GLU A 261 5.67 -27.52 14.98
N ILE A 262 6.71 -28.14 15.52
CA ILE A 262 7.22 -29.43 15.10
C ILE A 262 7.23 -30.34 16.32
N GLN A 263 6.35 -31.35 16.30
CA GLN A 263 6.27 -32.32 17.38
C GLN A 263 7.47 -33.28 17.34
N PRO A 264 8.00 -33.68 18.51
CA PRO A 264 9.08 -34.66 18.57
C PRO A 264 8.64 -36.02 18.01
N PRO A 265 9.57 -36.83 17.47
CA PRO A 265 9.33 -38.24 17.22
C PRO A 265 8.97 -38.99 18.52
N ALA A 266 8.33 -40.16 18.41
CA ALA A 266 7.94 -40.97 19.57
C ALA A 266 9.13 -41.33 20.47
N GLU A 267 10.29 -41.64 19.87
CA GLU A 267 11.55 -41.92 20.57
C GLU A 267 12.28 -40.65 21.03
N GLY A 268 11.74 -39.46 20.74
CA GLY A 268 12.37 -38.17 20.93
C GLY A 268 13.36 -37.78 19.82
N TRP A 269 13.80 -36.53 19.84
CA TRP A 269 14.81 -35.98 18.94
C TRP A 269 16.17 -36.70 19.08
N PRO A 270 16.96 -36.80 17.98
CA PRO A 270 18.35 -37.23 18.08
C PRO A 270 19.19 -36.20 18.85
N PRO A 271 20.32 -36.58 19.48
CA PRO A 271 21.16 -35.64 20.23
C PRO A 271 21.56 -34.39 19.44
N LYS A 272 21.69 -34.53 18.12
CA LYS A 272 21.92 -33.46 17.16
C LYS A 272 20.96 -33.62 15.98
N LEU A 273 20.25 -32.56 15.62
CA LEU A 273 19.37 -32.50 14.44
C LEU A 273 19.95 -31.55 13.41
N ASP A 274 20.36 -32.11 12.27
CA ASP A 274 20.63 -31.33 11.09
C ASP A 274 19.32 -31.01 10.37
N HIS A 275 19.13 -29.74 10.02
CA HIS A 275 17.92 -29.27 9.40
C HIS A 275 18.18 -28.13 8.39
N ILE A 276 17.23 -27.96 7.48
CA ILE A 276 17.25 -26.94 6.45
C ILE A 276 16.01 -26.07 6.63
N GLN A 277 16.21 -24.77 6.78
CA GLN A 277 15.15 -23.79 6.76
C GLN A 277 15.15 -23.11 5.39
N ARG A 278 13.97 -22.97 4.77
CA ARG A 278 13.82 -22.26 3.50
C ARG A 278 12.77 -21.18 3.58
N LEU A 279 13.02 -20.13 2.83
CA LEU A 279 12.06 -19.11 2.48
C LEU A 279 11.91 -19.12 0.97
N VAL A 280 10.78 -19.62 0.49
CA VAL A 280 10.48 -19.77 -0.93
C VAL A 280 9.48 -18.70 -1.34
N VAL A 281 9.81 -17.96 -2.40
CA VAL A 281 8.95 -16.92 -2.96
C VAL A 281 7.91 -17.56 -3.86
N ILE A 282 6.64 -17.38 -3.53
CA ILE A 282 5.50 -17.82 -4.35
C ILE A 282 4.64 -16.60 -4.65
N ASP A 283 4.34 -16.30 -5.90
CA ASP A 283 3.48 -15.16 -6.29
C ASP A 283 3.54 -13.94 -5.33
N ASN A 284 2.52 -13.75 -4.48
CA ASN A 284 2.42 -12.66 -3.48
C ASN A 284 2.70 -13.06 -2.02
N GLU A 285 3.22 -14.26 -1.80
CA GLU A 285 3.39 -14.88 -0.49
C GLU A 285 4.81 -15.43 -0.32
N PHE A 286 5.15 -15.79 0.91
CA PHE A 286 6.27 -16.69 1.17
C PHE A 286 5.77 -18.04 1.66
N VAL A 287 6.45 -19.11 1.25
CA VAL A 287 6.40 -20.40 1.96
C VAL A 287 7.63 -20.50 2.83
N VAL A 288 7.40 -20.66 4.13
CA VAL A 288 8.44 -21.02 5.09
C VAL A 288 8.47 -22.52 5.17
N GLU A 289 9.64 -23.12 4.97
CA GLU A 289 9.84 -24.56 5.10
C GLU A 289 10.89 -24.88 6.16
N PHE A 290 10.65 -25.99 6.86
CA PHE A 290 11.64 -26.67 7.68
C PHE A 290 11.75 -28.11 7.20
N GLU A 291 12.97 -28.58 6.98
CA GLU A 291 13.26 -29.95 6.56
C GLU A 291 14.25 -30.57 7.54
N ASN A 292 13.91 -31.73 8.09
CA ASN A 292 14.85 -32.59 8.78
C ASN A 292 15.81 -33.19 7.73
N ALA A 293 17.09 -32.84 7.80
CA ALA A 293 18.06 -33.21 6.77
C ALA A 293 18.36 -34.72 6.75
N THR A 294 18.13 -35.43 7.85
CA THR A 294 18.37 -36.87 7.97
C THR A 294 17.18 -37.69 7.46
N THR A 295 15.96 -37.31 7.84
CA THR A 295 14.74 -38.06 7.47
C THR A 295 14.08 -37.56 6.19
N GLY A 296 14.42 -36.36 5.74
CA GLY A 296 13.75 -35.66 4.63
C GLY A 296 12.34 -35.15 4.99
N GLN A 297 11.90 -35.28 6.24
CA GLN A 297 10.58 -34.84 6.67
C GLN A 297 10.47 -33.32 6.60
N LYS A 298 9.42 -32.82 5.93
CA LYS A 298 9.19 -31.39 5.71
C LYS A 298 7.95 -30.89 6.44
N TYR A 299 8.07 -29.68 6.95
CA TYR A 299 6.99 -28.89 7.53
C TYR A 299 6.97 -27.55 6.83
N LYS A 300 5.78 -27.00 6.58
CA LYS A 300 5.64 -25.74 5.87
C LYS A 300 4.48 -24.91 6.40
N THR A 301 4.63 -23.60 6.31
CA THR A 301 3.57 -22.63 6.55
C THR A 301 3.66 -21.50 5.52
N ARG A 302 2.57 -20.74 5.36
CA ARG A 302 2.50 -19.62 4.42
C ARG A 302 2.50 -18.29 5.16
N VAL A 303 3.14 -17.31 4.57
CA VAL A 303 3.08 -15.91 4.99
C VAL A 303 2.26 -15.16 3.95
N VAL A 304 1.03 -14.81 4.33
CA VAL A 304 0.19 -13.90 3.56
C VAL A 304 0.65 -12.45 3.82
N ASN A 305 0.62 -11.59 2.80
CA ASN A 305 1.13 -10.21 2.87
C ASN A 305 2.64 -10.11 3.16
N ALA A 306 3.41 -10.91 2.43
CA ALA A 306 4.87 -10.91 2.45
C ALA A 306 5.52 -9.68 1.77
N PHE A 307 4.73 -8.94 0.97
CA PHE A 307 5.14 -7.79 0.18
C PHE A 307 4.17 -6.63 0.42
#